data_AF-A0A9X6XX61-F1
#
_entry.id   AF-A0A9X6XX61-F1
#
_cell.length_a   1.000
_cell.length_b   1.000
_cell.length_c   1.000
_cell.angle_alpha   90.00
_cell.angle_beta   90.00
_cell.angle_gamma   90.00
#
_symmetry.space_group_name_H-M   'P 1'
#
loop_
_entity.id
_entity.type
_entity.pdbx_description
1 polymer ?
#
loop_
_entity_poly.entity_id
_entity_poly.type
_entity_poly.pdbx_seq_one_letter_code
_entity_poly.pdbx_strand_id
1 'polypeptide(L)' 'QEEQKRQADEQARIQQEEQKAQQAQTQPANGNTDSAYYKNCAAVRAAGKAPLHKGQPGYSSHLDRDGDGIACEK' A
#
# COMPACT_ATOMS: atom_id res chain seq x y z
N GLN A 1 -42.14 21.74 10.57
CA GLN A 1 -41.16 22.11 9.52
C GLN A 1 -39.76 22.35 10.10
N GLU A 2 -39.62 23.03 11.24
CA GLU A 2 -38.30 23.24 11.88
C GLU A 2 -37.61 21.94 12.33
N GLU A 3 -38.38 20.97 12.83
CA GLU A 3 -37.88 19.66 13.26
C GLU A 3 -37.32 18.83 12.08
N GLN A 4 -37.97 18.88 10.92
CA GLN A 4 -37.46 18.25 9.69
C GLN A 4 -36.13 18.86 9.24
N LYS A 5 -35.93 20.17 9.44
CA LYS A 5 -34.66 20.84 9.10
C LYS A 5 -33.53 20.42 10.04
N ARG A 6 -33.83 20.23 11.34
CA ARG A 6 -32.86 19.70 12.32
C ARG A 6 -32.50 18.24 12.01
N GLN A 7 -33.48 17.42 11.66
CA GLN A 7 -33.24 16.04 11.24
C GLN A 7 -32.40 15.95 9.96
N ALA A 8 -32.60 16.84 8.99
CA ALA A 8 -31.80 16.87 7.76
C ALA A 8 -30.34 17.29 8.01
N ASP A 9 -30.10 18.25 8.90
CA ASP A 9 -28.74 18.69 9.27
C ASP A 9 -27.97 17.62 10.07
N GLU A 10 -28.66 16.98 11.02
CA GLU A 10 -28.15 15.82 11.77
C GLU A 10 -27.75 14.68 10.81
N GLN A 11 -28.65 14.32 9.88
CA GLN A 11 -28.36 13.29 8.87
C GLN A 11 -27.21 13.68 7.95
N ALA A 12 -27.09 14.95 7.56
CA ALA A 12 -25.98 15.42 6.73
C ALA A 12 -24.64 15.34 7.45
N ARG A 13 -24.59 15.64 8.76
CA ARG A 13 -23.38 15.50 9.57
C ARG A 13 -22.96 14.03 9.73
N ILE A 14 -23.91 13.14 10.00
CA ILE A 14 -23.64 11.71 10.11
C ILE A 14 -23.11 11.16 8.78
N GLN A 15 -23.72 11.53 7.65
CA GLN A 15 -23.24 11.14 6.32
C GLN A 15 -21.84 11.67 6.01
N GLN A 16 -21.52 12.91 6.40
CA GLN A 16 -20.17 13.46 6.23
C GLN A 16 -19.13 12.73 7.08
N GLU A 17 -19.48 12.33 8.30
CA GLU A 17 -18.57 11.60 9.19
C GLU A 17 -18.31 10.17 8.68
N GLU A 18 -19.34 9.50 8.14
CA GLU A 18 -19.21 8.20 7.49
C GLU A 18 -18.35 8.25 6.21
N GLN A 19 -18.54 9.27 5.36
CA GLN A 19 -17.70 9.46 4.16
C GLN A 19 -16.23 9.71 4.53
N LYS A 20 -15.97 10.52 5.57
CA LYS A 20 -14.61 10.79 6.06
C LYS A 20 -13.96 9.54 6.68
N ALA A 21 -14.75 8.67 7.31
CA ALA A 21 -14.28 7.39 7.84
C ALA A 21 -13.96 6.36 6.74
N GLN A 22 -14.78 6.30 5.67
CA GLN A 22 -14.52 5.40 4.54
C GLN A 22 -13.27 5.81 3.75
N GLN A 23 -13.00 7.11 3.58
CA GLN A 23 -11.78 7.59 2.94
C GLN A 23 -10.49 7.28 3.72
N ALA A 24 -10.59 7.11 5.05
CA ALA A 24 -9.46 6.70 5.87
C ALA A 24 -9.12 5.19 5.73
N GLN A 25 -10.08 4.37 5.29
CA GLN A 25 -9.92 2.91 5.13
C GLN A 25 -9.51 2.49 3.71
N THR A 26 -9.57 3.38 2.71
CA THR A 26 -9.11 3.10 1.33
C THR A 26 -7.65 3.44 1.08
N GLN A 27 -6.88 3.85 2.10
CA GLN A 27 -5.43 3.81 1.99
C GLN A 27 -5.03 2.34 1.98
N PRO A 28 -4.47 1.80 0.87
CA PRO A 28 -3.90 0.47 0.93
C PRO A 28 -2.87 0.51 2.04
N ALA A 29 -3.04 -0.35 3.05
CA ALA A 29 -2.06 -0.59 4.08
C ALA A 29 -0.84 -1.27 3.43
N ASN A 30 -0.12 -0.54 2.59
CA ASN A 30 1.20 -0.90 2.07
C ASN A 30 2.27 -0.78 3.18
N GLY A 31 1.87 -0.89 4.44
CA GLY A 31 2.71 -0.83 5.62
C GLY A 31 3.12 -2.20 6.15
N ASN A 32 2.86 -3.27 5.40
CA ASN A 32 3.42 -4.58 5.71
C ASN A 32 4.08 -5.19 4.48
N THR A 33 4.98 -4.43 3.83
CA THR A 33 6.19 -5.09 3.35
C THR A 33 6.95 -5.48 4.60
N ASP A 34 6.66 -6.66 5.15
CA ASP A 34 7.65 -7.43 5.88
C ASP A 34 8.84 -7.50 4.92
N SER A 35 9.74 -6.54 5.09
CA SER A 35 10.65 -6.11 4.02
C SER A 35 11.75 -7.14 4.05
N ALA A 36 11.51 -8.27 3.38
CA ALA A 36 12.46 -9.36 3.26
C ALA A 36 13.78 -8.75 2.79
N TYR A 37 14.70 -8.50 3.72
CA TYR A 37 15.87 -7.72 3.42
C TYR A 37 16.87 -8.64 2.73
N TYR A 38 17.03 -8.44 1.43
CA TYR A 38 18.02 -9.17 0.65
C TYR A 38 19.28 -8.33 0.53
N LYS A 39 20.40 -8.87 1.02
CA LYS A 39 21.72 -8.21 0.90
C LYS A 39 22.20 -8.13 -0.55
N ASN A 40 21.83 -9.10 -1.39
CA ASN A 40 22.24 -9.20 -2.79
C ASN A 40 21.32 -10.14 -3.59
N CYS A 41 21.49 -10.16 -4.90
CA CYS A 41 20.74 -11.04 -5.79
C CYS A 41 20.96 -12.54 -5.57
N ALA A 42 22.08 -12.95 -4.96
CA ALA A 42 22.28 -14.35 -4.61
C ALA A 42 21.33 -14.80 -3.50
N ALA A 43 21.08 -13.94 -2.50
CA ALA A 43 20.08 -14.21 -1.46
C ALA A 43 18.65 -14.27 -2.04
N VAL A 44 18.33 -13.39 -3.00
CA VAL A 44 17.04 -13.41 -3.71
C VAL A 44 16.85 -14.71 -4.50
N ARG A 45 17.89 -15.13 -5.25
CA ARG A 45 17.88 -16.39 -6.01
C ARG A 45 17.83 -17.62 -5.10
N ALA A 46 18.58 -17.63 -4.01
CA ALA A 46 18.55 -18.71 -3.02
C ALA A 46 17.17 -18.85 -2.35
N ALA A 47 16.47 -17.74 -2.16
CA ALA A 47 15.08 -17.73 -1.68
C ALA A 47 14.05 -18.08 -2.77
N GLY A 48 14.48 -18.31 -4.02
CA GLY A 48 13.60 -18.62 -5.14
C GLY A 48 12.65 -17.46 -5.50
N LYS A 49 13.02 -16.22 -5.17
CA LYS A 49 12.18 -15.02 -5.38
C LYS A 49 12.65 -14.14 -6.55
N ALA A 50 13.67 -14.56 -7.29
CA ALA A 50 14.11 -13.90 -8.51
C ALA A 50 13.25 -14.35 -9.71
N PRO A 51 12.90 -13.46 -10.65
CA PRO A 51 13.11 -12.01 -10.63
C PRO A 51 12.19 -11.31 -9.64
N LEU A 52 12.68 -10.23 -9.02
CA LEU A 52 11.98 -9.55 -7.93
C LEU A 52 11.49 -8.17 -8.40
N HIS A 53 10.18 -7.97 -8.43
CA HIS A 53 9.58 -6.80 -9.07
C HIS A 53 9.33 -5.64 -8.10
N LYS A 54 9.35 -4.40 -8.61
CA LYS A 54 9.00 -3.20 -7.83
C LYS A 54 7.61 -3.37 -7.19
N GLY A 55 7.54 -3.20 -5.86
CA GLY A 55 6.34 -3.40 -5.06
C GLY A 55 6.23 -4.80 -4.43
N GLN A 56 7.10 -5.75 -4.79
CA GLN A 56 7.19 -7.02 -4.07
C GLN A 56 7.95 -6.86 -2.74
N PRO A 57 7.59 -7.62 -1.69
CA PRO A 57 8.33 -7.67 -0.45
C PRO A 57 9.80 -8.04 -0.69
N GLY A 58 10.70 -7.18 -0.22
CA GLY A 58 12.14 -7.33 -0.40
C GLY A 58 12.73 -6.73 -1.68
N TYR A 59 11.91 -6.07 -2.50
CA TYR A 59 12.43 -5.22 -3.56
C TYR A 59 13.18 -4.04 -2.95
N SER A 60 14.41 -3.85 -3.42
CA SER A 60 15.21 -2.69 -3.10
C SER A 60 15.86 -2.20 -4.39
N SER A 61 15.89 -0.89 -4.59
CA SER A 61 16.57 -0.27 -5.74
C SER A 61 18.06 -0.61 -5.80
N HIS A 62 18.68 -1.00 -4.69
CA HIS A 62 20.06 -1.48 -4.68
C HIS A 62 20.24 -2.86 -5.36
N LEU A 63 19.17 -3.65 -5.47
CA LEU A 63 19.17 -4.96 -6.12
C LEU A 63 18.85 -4.87 -7.63
N ASP A 64 18.39 -3.70 -8.06
CA ASP A 64 17.98 -3.37 -9.42
C ASP A 64 19.07 -2.47 -10.04
N ARG A 65 20.02 -3.09 -10.75
CA ARG A 65 21.26 -2.41 -11.17
C ARG A 65 21.01 -1.39 -12.28
N ASP A 66 20.04 -1.64 -13.13
CA ASP A 66 19.64 -0.80 -14.26
C ASP A 66 18.41 0.06 -13.97
N GLY A 67 17.65 -0.24 -12.92
CA GLY A 67 16.56 0.59 -12.43
C GLY A 67 15.27 0.44 -13.24
N ASP A 68 15.11 -0.68 -13.95
CA ASP A 68 13.96 -0.95 -14.81
C ASP A 68 12.71 -1.41 -14.02
N GLY A 69 12.88 -1.67 -12.71
CA GLY A 69 11.84 -2.19 -11.82
C GLY A 69 11.89 -3.70 -11.63
N ILE A 70 12.90 -4.39 -12.14
CA ILE A 70 13.10 -5.84 -12.04
C ILE A 70 14.49 -6.12 -11.43
N ALA A 71 14.52 -6.34 -10.11
CA ALA A 71 15.73 -6.77 -9.44
C ALA A 71 16.08 -8.24 -9.77
N CYS A 72 17.37 -8.50 -9.95
CA CYS A 72 17.93 -9.85 -10.03
C CYS A 72 17.39 -10.72 -11.18
N GLU A 73 17.14 -10.12 -12.33
CA GLU A 73 16.71 -10.77 -13.58
C GLU A 73 17.70 -11.81 -14.16
N LYS A 74 18.99 -11.79 -13.75
CA LYS A 74 20.06 -12.63 -14.30
C LYS A 74 21.02 -13.18 -13.23
#